data_AF-A0AAE0K188-F1
#
_entry.id   AF-A0AAE0K188-F1
#
_cell.length_a   1.000
_cell.length_b   1.000
_cell.length_c   1.000
_cell.angle_alpha   90.00
_cell.angle_beta   90.00
_cell.angle_gamma   90.00
#
_symmetry.space_group_name_H-M   'P 1'
#
loop_
_entity.id
_entity.type
_entity.pdbx_description
1 polymer ?
#
loop_
_entity_poly.entity_id
_entity_poly.type
_entity_poly.pdbx_seq_one_letter_code
_entity_poly.pdbx_strand_id
1 'polypeptide(L)'
;MILREKTESERIPIAFVAHDLGGIIVKKALVIARNITMYHSISWECTQLVFFGTPHRVSNSSSWEDLLSNALLASPLPSHIKGSMATRLRSLSTFLENLSARFISQHARRCIINVHQNIDGTNDTDLVINPDSATLGLVHETIVPGASTHHGICKFSPDGPVSAAILSAFEAETKSEYRTFLSRLFDVSPSQYQTINKTCICQSQVFIFKKAMKTGWYRLHHASLRRPGTEALEKAPMHALCSAN
;
A
#
# COMPACT_ATOMS: atom_id res chain seq x y z
N MET A 1 -4.62 15.85 -0.40
CA MET A 1 -4.84 16.76 -1.56
C MET A 1 -5.72 16.03 -2.57
N ILE A 2 -6.71 16.70 -3.16
CA ILE A 2 -7.50 16.15 -4.28
C ILE A 2 -6.98 16.81 -5.55
N LEU A 3 -6.44 16.03 -6.49
CA LEU A 3 -6.00 16.52 -7.79
C LEU A 3 -7.15 16.36 -8.79
N ARG A 4 -7.49 17.45 -9.50
CA ARG A 4 -8.52 17.45 -10.56
C ARG A 4 -8.05 18.35 -11.71
N GLU A 5 -7.83 17.75 -12.87
CA GLU A 5 -7.56 18.47 -14.12
C GLU A 5 -8.88 18.69 -14.87
N LYS A 6 -9.08 19.89 -15.45
CA LYS A 6 -10.37 20.32 -16.02
C LYS A 6 -10.34 20.13 -17.54
N THR A 7 -11.02 19.11 -18.04
CA THR A 7 -11.36 18.98 -19.47
C THR A 7 -12.86 18.76 -19.64
N GLU A 8 -13.45 19.41 -20.64
CA GLU A 8 -14.88 19.32 -20.94
C GLU A 8 -15.18 17.93 -21.53
N SER A 9 -16.14 17.21 -20.92
CA SER A 9 -16.86 16.02 -21.41
C SER A 9 -16.45 14.59 -21.00
N GLU A 10 -15.42 14.35 -20.16
CA GLU A 10 -15.17 13.01 -19.60
C GLU A 10 -15.16 12.99 -18.06
N ARG A 11 -15.63 11.89 -17.46
CA ARG A 11 -15.61 11.70 -15.99
C ARG A 11 -14.16 11.66 -15.52
N ILE A 12 -13.71 12.75 -14.88
CA ILE A 12 -12.34 12.91 -14.41
C ILE A 12 -12.07 11.92 -13.26
N PRO A 13 -11.04 11.06 -13.34
CA PRO A 13 -10.66 10.19 -12.24
C PRO A 13 -10.19 10.99 -11.02
N ILE A 14 -10.60 10.58 -9.82
CA ILE A 14 -10.17 11.16 -8.55
C ILE A 14 -8.97 10.37 -8.03
N ALA A 15 -7.90 11.08 -7.67
CA ALA A 15 -6.78 10.55 -6.91
C ALA A 15 -6.78 11.11 -5.49
N PHE A 16 -6.72 10.23 -4.48
CA PHE A 16 -6.43 10.66 -3.11
C PHE A 16 -4.98 10.41 -2.77
N VAL A 17 -4.32 11.45 -2.29
CA VAL A 17 -2.98 11.37 -1.70
C VAL A 17 -3.08 11.73 -0.22
N ALA A 18 -2.62 10.80 0.62
CA ALA A 18 -2.74 10.92 2.06
C ALA A 18 -1.49 10.44 2.78
N HIS A 19 -1.19 11.08 3.91
CA HIS A 19 -0.05 10.78 4.76
C HIS A 19 -0.55 10.39 6.15
N ASP A 20 0.11 9.41 6.76
CA ASP A 20 -0.12 9.02 8.16
C ASP A 20 -1.62 8.73 8.43
N LEU A 21 -2.16 9.19 9.56
CA LEU A 21 -3.58 9.12 9.91
C LEU A 21 -4.52 9.77 8.87
N GLY A 22 -4.01 10.61 7.97
CA GLY A 22 -4.80 11.13 6.84
C GLY A 22 -5.31 10.01 5.93
N GLY A 23 -4.57 8.91 5.79
CA GLY A 23 -5.01 7.77 5.00
C GLY A 23 -6.19 7.04 5.64
N ILE A 24 -6.29 7.02 6.97
CA ILE A 24 -7.47 6.54 7.70
C ILE A 24 -8.70 7.36 7.35
N ILE A 25 -8.55 8.69 7.30
CA ILE A 25 -9.65 9.60 6.95
C ILE A 25 -10.13 9.32 5.53
N VAL A 26 -9.22 9.16 4.57
CA VAL A 26 -9.56 8.80 3.18
C VAL A 26 -10.29 7.46 3.12
N LYS A 27 -9.80 6.42 3.81
CA LYS A 27 -10.49 5.12 3.88
C LYS A 27 -11.92 5.28 4.41
N LYS A 28 -12.11 6.02 5.51
CA LYS A 28 -13.44 6.24 6.09
C LYS A 28 -14.35 6.99 5.13
N ALA A 29 -13.83 8.03 4.46
CA ALA A 29 -14.57 8.80 3.47
C ALA A 29 -15.03 7.91 2.30
N LEU A 30 -14.16 7.05 1.77
CA LEU A 30 -14.50 6.12 0.70
C LEU A 30 -15.50 5.05 1.15
N VAL A 31 -15.38 4.56 2.39
CA VAL A 31 -16.35 3.64 2.98
C VAL A 31 -17.72 4.28 3.07
N ILE A 32 -17.81 5.53 3.51
CA ILE A 32 -19.06 6.30 3.52
C ILE A 32 -19.57 6.50 2.09
N ALA A 33 -18.69 6.94 1.19
CA ALA A 33 -19.03 7.29 -0.18
C ALA A 33 -19.61 6.11 -0.97
N ARG A 34 -19.20 4.89 -0.65
CA ARG A 34 -19.72 3.66 -1.26
C ARG A 34 -21.06 3.19 -0.70
N ASN A 35 -21.43 3.62 0.50
CA ASN A 35 -22.64 3.16 1.19
C ASN A 35 -23.79 4.19 1.13
N ILE A 36 -23.48 5.45 0.80
CA ILE A 36 -24.48 6.52 0.70
C ILE A 36 -24.60 6.93 -0.77
N THR A 37 -25.77 6.71 -1.36
CA THR A 37 -26.05 6.93 -2.80
C THR A 37 -25.61 8.30 -3.30
N MET A 38 -25.79 9.36 -2.49
CA MET A 38 -25.38 10.73 -2.80
C MET A 38 -23.88 10.88 -3.13
N TYR A 39 -23.05 10.00 -2.58
CA TYR A 39 -21.59 10.07 -2.69
C TYR A 39 -20.99 8.95 -3.55
N HIS A 40 -21.81 8.13 -4.21
CA HIS A 40 -21.34 7.01 -5.02
C HIS A 40 -20.38 7.44 -6.13
N SER A 41 -20.59 8.62 -6.72
CA SER A 41 -19.69 9.19 -7.74
C SER A 41 -18.27 9.31 -7.21
N ILE A 42 -18.07 9.83 -5.99
CA ILE A 42 -16.74 9.96 -5.36
C ILE A 42 -16.07 8.58 -5.25
N SER A 43 -16.80 7.58 -4.78
CA SER A 43 -16.24 6.23 -4.61
C SER A 43 -15.91 5.57 -5.96
N TRP A 44 -16.74 5.78 -6.98
CA TRP A 44 -16.59 5.21 -8.32
C TRP A 44 -15.50 5.90 -9.14
N GLU A 45 -15.43 7.22 -9.05
CA GLU A 45 -14.46 8.05 -9.77
C GLU A 45 -13.08 8.00 -9.11
N CYS A 46 -13.00 7.67 -7.82
CA CYS A 46 -11.72 7.42 -7.17
C CYS A 46 -11.06 6.14 -7.69
N THR A 47 -10.15 6.28 -8.63
CA THR A 47 -9.43 5.16 -9.24
C THR A 47 -8.03 4.97 -8.65
N GLN A 48 -7.48 6.01 -8.02
CA GLN A 48 -6.08 6.04 -7.57
C GLN A 48 -5.96 6.46 -6.10
N LEU A 49 -5.14 5.73 -5.35
CA LEU A 49 -4.83 5.98 -3.95
C LEU A 49 -3.33 5.93 -3.74
N VAL A 50 -2.79 6.97 -3.10
CA VAL A 50 -1.39 7.02 -2.66
C VAL A 50 -1.37 7.29 -1.17
N PHE A 51 -0.82 6.34 -0.42
CA PHE A 51 -0.64 6.45 1.02
C PHE A 51 0.84 6.54 1.35
N PHE A 52 1.15 7.46 2.26
CA PHE A 52 2.49 7.69 2.75
C PHE A 52 2.52 7.37 4.25
N GLY A 53 3.16 6.26 4.62
CA GLY A 53 3.30 5.85 6.02
C GLY A 53 1.96 5.79 6.74
N THR A 54 0.89 5.31 6.09
CA THR A 54 -0.43 5.19 6.73
C THR A 54 -0.53 3.85 7.45
N PRO A 55 -0.97 3.81 8.73
CA PRO A 55 -1.16 2.55 9.45
C PRO A 55 -2.41 1.82 8.93
N HIS A 56 -2.22 0.89 8.00
CA HIS A 56 -3.29 0.18 7.30
C HIS A 56 -3.82 -1.02 8.04
N ARG A 57 -2.94 -1.77 8.70
CA ARG A 57 -3.22 -3.00 9.45
C ARG A 57 -2.20 -3.12 10.56
N VAL A 58 -2.41 -4.07 11.46
CA VAL A 58 -1.48 -4.38 12.53
C VAL A 58 -0.57 -5.52 12.08
N SER A 59 0.70 -5.46 12.46
CA SER A 59 1.63 -6.56 12.28
C SER A 59 1.52 -7.56 13.44
N ASN A 60 2.02 -8.78 13.27
CA ASN A 60 1.96 -9.81 14.33
C ASN A 60 2.66 -9.39 15.64
N SER A 61 3.56 -8.41 15.60
CA SER A 61 4.33 -7.91 16.74
C SER A 61 3.79 -6.60 17.34
N SER A 62 2.65 -6.08 16.87
CA SER A 62 2.08 -4.82 17.37
C SER A 62 0.61 -4.96 17.73
N SER A 63 0.09 -4.00 18.50
CA SER A 63 -1.35 -3.77 18.64
C SER A 63 -1.77 -2.51 17.86
N TRP A 64 -3.07 -2.35 17.59
CA TRP A 64 -3.60 -1.08 17.06
C TRP A 64 -3.32 0.09 18.01
N GLU A 65 -3.31 -0.15 19.32
CA GLU A 65 -3.07 0.87 20.33
C GLU A 65 -1.62 1.38 20.26
N ASP A 66 -0.64 0.48 20.11
CA ASP A 66 0.78 0.83 19.94
C ASP A 66 1.01 1.58 18.63
N LEU A 67 0.47 1.04 17.53
CA LEU A 67 0.60 1.63 16.19
C LEU A 67 0.03 3.05 16.15
N LEU A 68 -1.14 3.25 16.76
CA LEU A 68 -1.76 4.57 16.90
C LEU A 68 -0.96 5.50 17.79
N SER A 69 -0.46 5.00 18.92
CA SER A 69 0.35 5.79 19.84
C SER A 69 1.60 6.31 19.16
N ASN A 70 2.31 5.45 18.42
CA ASN A 70 3.50 5.83 17.66
C ASN A 70 3.18 6.89 16.59
N ALA A 71 2.14 6.66 15.79
CA ALA A 71 1.69 7.62 14.78
C ALA A 71 1.32 8.98 15.40
N LEU A 72 0.58 8.99 16.51
CA LEU A 72 0.20 10.22 17.22
C LEU A 72 1.40 10.97 17.80
N LEU A 73 2.37 10.24 18.34
CA LEU A 73 3.59 10.84 18.88
C LEU A 73 4.42 11.49 17.78
N ALA A 74 4.56 10.84 16.62
CA ALA A 74 5.27 11.35 15.45
C ALA A 74 4.54 12.49 14.71
N SER A 75 3.22 12.59 14.88
CA SER A 75 2.39 13.59 14.22
C SER A 75 2.73 15.02 14.67
N PRO A 76 2.68 16.06 13.81
CA PRO A 76 2.92 17.46 14.20
C PRO A 76 1.74 18.10 14.96
N LEU A 77 0.85 17.30 15.56
CA LEU A 77 -0.33 17.79 16.28
C LEU A 77 0.05 18.50 17.60
N PRO A 78 -0.72 19.52 18.04
CA PRO A 78 -0.58 20.10 19.37
C PRO A 78 -0.70 19.06 20.50
N SER A 79 0.06 19.24 21.58
CA SER A 79 0.12 18.31 22.72
C SER A 79 -1.24 18.02 23.36
N HIS A 80 -2.12 19.02 23.45
CA HIS A 80 -3.47 18.83 23.98
C HIS A 80 -4.33 17.90 23.11
N ILE A 81 -4.16 17.97 21.78
CA ILE A 81 -4.85 17.06 20.84
C ILE A 81 -4.29 15.65 20.99
N LYS A 82 -2.96 15.51 21.04
CA LYS A 82 -2.31 14.22 21.28
C LYS A 82 -2.79 13.59 22.59
N GLY A 83 -2.84 14.36 23.67
CA GLY A 83 -3.33 13.90 24.97
C GLY A 83 -4.81 13.48 24.93
N SER A 84 -5.68 14.26 24.28
CA SER A 84 -7.09 13.90 24.11
C SER A 84 -7.30 12.65 23.25
N MET A 85 -6.49 12.46 22.21
CA MET A 85 -6.54 11.24 21.40
C MET A 85 -5.98 10.04 22.15
N ALA A 86 -4.92 10.24 22.96
CA ALA A 86 -4.33 9.21 23.81
C ALA A 86 -5.35 8.65 24.82
N THR A 87 -6.17 9.50 25.45
CA THR A 87 -7.23 9.04 26.37
C THR A 87 -8.34 8.25 25.67
N ARG A 88 -8.42 8.31 24.35
CA ARG A 88 -9.42 7.62 23.52
C ARG A 88 -8.83 6.48 22.68
N LEU A 89 -7.58 6.08 22.93
CA LEU A 89 -6.85 5.09 22.13
C LEU A 89 -7.63 3.78 21.93
N ARG A 90 -8.25 3.26 22.98
CA ARG A 90 -9.03 2.00 22.91
C ARG A 90 -10.24 2.09 21.97
N SER A 91 -10.93 3.23 21.98
CA SER A 91 -12.06 3.44 21.07
C SER A 91 -11.56 3.64 19.64
N LEU A 92 -10.44 4.33 19.49
CA LEU A 92 -9.81 4.57 18.19
C LEU A 92 -9.25 3.28 17.58
N SER A 93 -8.64 2.40 18.37
CA SER A 93 -8.10 1.10 17.94
C SER A 93 -9.22 0.20 17.41
N THR A 94 -10.31 0.06 18.17
CA THR A 94 -11.51 -0.67 17.75
C THR A 94 -12.10 -0.11 16.45
N PHE A 95 -12.15 1.23 16.33
CA PHE A 95 -12.60 1.89 15.12
C PHE A 95 -11.69 1.59 13.92
N LEU A 96 -10.36 1.64 14.11
CA LEU A 96 -9.39 1.36 13.04
C LEU A 96 -9.43 -0.08 12.58
N GLU A 97 -9.56 -1.03 13.50
CA GLU A 97 -9.70 -2.44 13.18
C GLU A 97 -10.93 -2.67 12.29
N ASN A 98 -12.08 -2.14 12.71
CA ASN A 98 -13.31 -2.24 11.93
C ASN A 98 -13.19 -1.54 10.57
N LEU A 99 -12.59 -0.35 10.54
CA LEU A 99 -12.43 0.42 9.31
C LEU A 99 -11.48 -0.27 8.33
N SER A 100 -10.38 -0.85 8.82
CA SER A 100 -9.43 -1.58 7.99
C SER A 100 -10.10 -2.77 7.30
N ALA A 101 -10.81 -3.61 8.07
CA ALA A 101 -11.57 -4.73 7.54
C ALA A 101 -12.63 -4.28 6.52
N ARG A 102 -13.42 -3.24 6.86
CA ARG A 102 -14.46 -2.71 5.98
C ARG A 102 -13.91 -2.14 4.68
N PHE A 103 -12.79 -1.43 4.72
CA PHE A 103 -12.20 -0.83 3.53
C PHE A 103 -11.80 -1.90 2.51
N ILE A 104 -11.17 -3.00 2.98
CA ILE A 104 -10.84 -4.15 2.12
C ILE A 104 -12.10 -4.86 1.63
N SER A 105 -13.09 -5.06 2.50
CA SER A 105 -14.32 -5.78 2.17
C SER A 105 -15.20 -5.05 1.16
N GLN A 106 -15.01 -3.74 0.94
CA GLN A 106 -15.75 -3.01 -0.10
C GLN A 106 -15.42 -3.51 -1.50
N HIS A 107 -14.30 -4.21 -1.66
CA HIS A 107 -13.87 -4.81 -2.92
C HIS A 107 -14.06 -3.80 -4.08
N ALA A 108 -13.39 -2.65 -3.95
CA ALA A 108 -13.38 -1.62 -4.97
C ALA A 108 -12.02 -1.65 -5.69
N ARG A 109 -12.04 -1.90 -7.00
CA ARG A 109 -10.84 -1.87 -7.84
C ARG A 109 -10.25 -0.46 -7.87
N ARG A 110 -9.07 -0.31 -7.28
CA ARG A 110 -8.29 0.94 -7.25
C ARG A 110 -6.82 0.61 -7.49
N CYS A 111 -6.11 1.51 -8.18
CA CYS A 111 -4.66 1.51 -8.17
C CYS A 111 -4.21 2.06 -6.82
N ILE A 112 -3.47 1.25 -6.04
CA ILE A 112 -3.05 1.62 -4.69
C ILE A 112 -1.53 1.60 -4.61
N ILE A 113 -0.97 2.69 -4.11
CA ILE A 113 0.47 2.87 -3.90
C ILE A 113 0.69 3.14 -2.42
N ASN A 114 1.53 2.32 -1.80
CA ASN A 114 1.92 2.44 -0.40
C ASN A 114 3.40 2.76 -0.33
N VAL A 115 3.70 3.98 0.13
CA VAL A 115 5.05 4.43 0.43
C VAL A 115 5.30 4.22 1.91
N HIS A 116 6.30 3.42 2.27
CA HIS A 116 6.65 3.15 3.67
C HIS A 116 8.03 3.71 4.02
N GLN A 117 8.32 3.86 5.33
CA GLN A 117 9.65 4.26 5.76
C GLN A 117 10.69 3.27 5.25
N ASN A 118 11.80 3.78 4.72
CA ASN A 118 12.92 2.91 4.38
C ASN A 118 13.57 2.39 5.67
N ILE A 119 13.76 1.07 5.73
CA ILE A 119 14.37 0.38 6.86
C ILE A 119 15.89 0.24 6.70
N ASP A 120 16.43 0.47 5.51
CA ASP A 120 17.86 0.38 5.25
C ASP A 120 18.62 1.42 6.06
N GLY A 121 19.38 0.97 7.07
CA GLY A 121 20.16 1.84 7.96
C GLY A 121 19.33 2.62 8.98
N THR A 122 18.04 2.30 9.14
CA THR A 122 17.17 2.91 10.14
C THR A 122 17.16 2.06 11.40
N ASN A 123 17.39 2.68 12.57
CA ASN A 123 17.24 1.98 13.84
C ASN A 123 15.75 1.67 14.08
N ASP A 124 15.45 0.53 14.71
CA ASP A 124 14.08 0.11 15.00
C ASP A 124 13.31 1.16 15.85
N THR A 125 14.04 1.93 16.66
CA THR A 125 13.49 3.03 17.48
C THR A 125 12.98 4.22 16.68
N ASP A 126 13.45 4.41 15.45
CA ASP A 126 13.07 5.53 14.57
C ASP A 126 11.90 5.15 13.63
N LEU A 127 11.48 3.88 13.67
CA LEU A 127 10.40 3.35 12.87
C LEU A 127 9.06 3.65 13.54
N VAL A 128 8.34 4.64 13.01
CA VAL A 128 7.04 5.04 13.55
C VAL A 128 5.97 4.03 13.17
N ILE A 129 5.97 3.62 11.90
CA ILE A 129 5.05 2.61 11.35
C ILE A 129 5.89 1.58 10.61
N ASN A 130 5.76 0.33 11.02
CA ASN A 130 6.48 -0.74 10.35
C ASN A 130 5.97 -0.97 8.92
N PRO A 131 6.83 -1.44 7.98
CA PRO A 131 6.45 -1.61 6.58
C PRO A 131 5.22 -2.52 6.37
N ASP A 132 5.08 -3.58 7.17
CA ASP A 132 3.93 -4.48 7.10
C ASP A 132 2.61 -3.77 7.45
N SER A 133 2.64 -2.89 8.44
CA SER A 133 1.51 -2.06 8.85
C SER A 133 1.25 -0.93 7.87
N ALA A 134 2.27 -0.45 7.14
CA ALA A 134 2.15 0.55 6.09
C ALA A 134 1.60 0.01 4.75
N THR A 135 1.29 -1.29 4.67
CA THR A 135 0.77 -1.96 3.47
C THR A 135 -0.58 -2.60 3.73
N LEU A 136 -1.36 -2.84 2.68
CA LEU A 136 -2.69 -3.45 2.81
C LEU A 136 -2.66 -4.97 2.75
N GLY A 137 -1.59 -5.57 2.22
CA GLY A 137 -1.50 -7.00 1.96
C GLY A 137 -2.27 -7.43 0.72
N LEU A 138 -2.42 -6.53 -0.25
CA LEU A 138 -3.15 -6.79 -1.49
C LEU A 138 -2.18 -7.17 -2.61
N VAL A 139 -2.58 -8.08 -3.49
CA VAL A 139 -1.75 -8.53 -4.62
C VAL A 139 -1.52 -7.41 -5.63
N HIS A 140 -2.45 -6.47 -5.71
CA HIS A 140 -2.47 -5.38 -6.68
C HIS A 140 -2.02 -4.03 -6.10
N GLU A 141 -1.39 -4.02 -4.93
CA GLU A 141 -0.78 -2.80 -4.40
C GLU A 141 0.66 -2.64 -4.90
N THR A 142 1.09 -1.40 -5.11
CA THR A 142 2.48 -1.04 -5.39
C THR A 142 3.13 -0.57 -4.10
N ILE A 143 4.21 -1.22 -3.68
CA ILE A 143 4.92 -0.90 -2.43
C ILE A 143 6.23 -0.22 -2.79
N VAL A 144 6.49 0.95 -2.21
CA VAL A 144 7.68 1.76 -2.51
C VAL A 144 8.37 2.18 -1.20
N PRO A 145 9.67 1.93 -1.05
CA PRO A 145 10.44 2.50 0.07
C PRO A 145 10.63 4.00 -0.15
N GLY A 146 10.25 4.81 0.84
CA GLY A 146 10.39 6.26 0.86
C GLY A 146 11.64 6.73 1.59
N ALA A 147 11.52 7.83 2.35
CA ALA A 147 12.58 8.29 3.25
C ALA A 147 12.71 7.37 4.48
N SER A 148 13.87 7.40 5.14
CA SER A 148 14.09 6.68 6.41
C SER A 148 13.25 7.25 7.56
N THR A 149 13.02 8.57 7.57
CA THR A 149 12.19 9.23 8.59
C THR A 149 10.73 9.29 8.19
N HIS A 150 9.82 9.05 9.14
CA HIS A 150 8.37 9.14 8.91
C HIS A 150 7.96 10.53 8.43
N HIS A 151 8.43 11.59 9.09
CA HIS A 151 8.15 12.98 8.68
C HIS A 151 8.73 13.34 7.30
N GLY A 152 9.82 12.68 6.89
CA GLY A 152 10.48 12.92 5.61
C GLY A 152 9.86 12.15 4.44
N ILE A 153 8.91 11.24 4.68
CA ILE A 153 8.43 10.30 3.66
C ILE A 153 7.73 10.99 2.47
N CYS A 154 7.14 12.17 2.70
CA CYS A 154 6.52 13.01 1.68
C CYS A 154 7.51 14.00 1.01
N LYS A 155 8.77 14.05 1.48
CA LYS A 155 9.82 14.94 0.95
C LYS A 155 10.72 14.13 0.02
N PHE A 156 10.18 13.72 -1.11
CA PHE A 156 10.88 12.90 -2.11
C PHE A 156 11.27 13.73 -3.34
N SER A 157 12.33 13.30 -4.04
CA SER A 157 12.80 13.97 -5.25
C SER A 157 11.80 13.80 -6.40
N PRO A 158 11.54 14.82 -7.24
CA PRO A 158 10.76 14.71 -8.47
C PRO A 158 11.28 13.61 -9.41
N ASP A 159 12.59 13.41 -9.46
CA ASP A 159 13.25 12.38 -10.28
C ASP A 159 13.52 11.08 -9.51
N GLY A 160 12.96 10.98 -8.30
CA GLY A 160 13.17 9.85 -7.40
C GLY A 160 12.25 8.66 -7.67
N PRO A 161 12.53 7.51 -7.04
CA PRO A 161 11.75 6.28 -7.22
C PRO A 161 10.28 6.43 -6.80
N VAL A 162 10.01 7.23 -5.76
CA VAL A 162 8.64 7.50 -5.29
C VAL A 162 7.84 8.26 -6.35
N SER A 163 8.38 9.35 -6.88
CA SER A 163 7.73 10.11 -7.97
C SER A 163 7.53 9.25 -9.21
N ALA A 164 8.56 8.50 -9.62
CA ALA A 164 8.49 7.62 -10.78
C ALA A 164 7.40 6.55 -10.62
N ALA A 165 7.28 5.93 -9.44
CA ALA A 165 6.25 4.95 -9.16
C ALA A 165 4.84 5.56 -9.22
N ILE A 166 4.64 6.74 -8.61
CA ILE A 166 3.36 7.44 -8.61
C ILE A 166 2.95 7.84 -10.03
N LEU A 167 3.84 8.51 -10.77
CA LEU A 167 3.57 8.97 -12.13
C LEU A 167 3.32 7.80 -13.08
N SER A 168 4.14 6.74 -13.01
CA SER A 168 3.97 5.56 -13.85
C SER A 168 2.64 4.86 -13.59
N ALA A 169 2.24 4.75 -12.32
CA ALA A 169 0.96 4.15 -11.95
C ALA A 169 -0.23 5.00 -12.41
N PHE A 170 -0.14 6.33 -12.30
CA PHE A 170 -1.17 7.25 -12.74
C PHE A 170 -1.32 7.22 -14.27
N GLU A 171 -0.20 7.24 -14.99
CA GLU A 171 -0.19 7.10 -16.45
C GLU A 171 -0.72 5.73 -16.88
N ALA A 172 -0.34 4.65 -16.19
CA ALA A 172 -0.81 3.30 -16.51
C ALA A 172 -2.34 3.18 -16.36
N GLU A 173 -2.96 3.84 -15.38
CA GLU A 173 -4.42 3.82 -15.20
C GLU A 173 -5.17 4.44 -16.38
N THR A 174 -4.52 5.25 -17.24
CA THR A 174 -5.11 5.76 -18.50
C THR A 174 -5.18 4.70 -19.59
N LYS A 175 -4.38 3.63 -19.49
CA LYS A 175 -4.24 2.58 -20.53
C LYS A 175 -5.25 1.44 -20.28
N SER A 176 -6.03 1.10 -21.31
CA SER A 176 -7.13 0.12 -21.20
C SER A 176 -6.66 -1.29 -20.82
N GLU A 177 -5.49 -1.68 -21.31
CA GLU A 177 -4.84 -2.96 -21.08
C GLU A 177 -4.43 -3.09 -19.61
N TYR A 178 -3.86 -2.02 -19.04
CA TYR A 178 -3.49 -1.98 -17.63
C TYR A 178 -4.73 -2.06 -16.74
N ARG A 179 -5.80 -1.34 -17.07
CA ARG A 179 -7.07 -1.43 -16.32
C ARG A 179 -7.62 -2.85 -16.31
N THR A 180 -7.57 -3.55 -17.45
CA THR A 180 -8.01 -4.95 -17.55
C THR A 180 -7.10 -5.88 -16.75
N PHE A 181 -5.78 -5.68 -16.81
CA PHE A 181 -4.83 -6.43 -16.01
C PHE A 181 -5.04 -6.22 -14.51
N LEU A 182 -5.20 -4.97 -14.07
CA LEU A 182 -5.45 -4.60 -12.69
C LEU A 182 -6.77 -5.21 -12.18
N SER A 183 -7.83 -5.22 -12.98
CA SER A 183 -9.08 -5.92 -12.62
C SER A 183 -8.85 -7.41 -12.36
N ARG A 184 -8.04 -8.09 -13.18
CA ARG A 184 -7.73 -9.51 -12.96
C ARG A 184 -6.93 -9.75 -11.68
N LEU A 185 -5.96 -8.88 -11.38
CA LEU A 185 -5.21 -8.97 -10.12
C LEU A 185 -6.09 -8.69 -8.91
N PHE A 186 -7.01 -7.74 -9.07
CA PHE A 186 -8.00 -7.39 -8.05
C PHE A 186 -8.93 -8.58 -7.73
N ASP A 187 -9.40 -9.32 -8.75
CA ASP A 187 -10.26 -10.49 -8.58
C ASP A 187 -9.59 -11.65 -7.80
N VAL A 188 -8.27 -11.79 -7.89
CA VAL A 188 -7.49 -12.82 -7.16
C VAL A 188 -6.92 -12.31 -5.84
N SER A 189 -7.10 -11.02 -5.55
CA SER A 189 -6.59 -10.40 -4.34
C SER A 189 -7.41 -10.89 -3.13
N PRO A 190 -6.79 -11.10 -1.95
CA PRO A 190 -7.52 -11.56 -0.78
C PRO A 190 -8.68 -10.60 -0.46
N SER A 191 -9.92 -11.05 -0.70
CA SER A 191 -11.13 -10.26 -0.45
C SER A 191 -11.56 -10.32 1.02
N GLN A 192 -11.03 -11.30 1.75
CA GLN A 192 -11.27 -11.50 3.17
C GLN A 192 -9.99 -11.15 3.92
N TYR A 193 -10.09 -10.18 4.83
CA TYR A 193 -9.19 -10.07 5.98
C TYR A 193 -9.36 -11.37 6.78
N GLN A 194 -8.67 -12.43 6.36
CA GLN A 194 -8.69 -13.67 7.10
C GLN A 194 -7.93 -13.35 8.36
N THR A 195 -8.67 -13.23 9.47
CA THR A 195 -8.12 -13.22 10.81
C THR A 195 -7.07 -14.32 10.85
N ILE A 196 -5.78 -13.96 10.87
CA ILE A 196 -4.68 -14.90 10.95
C ILE A 196 -4.67 -15.42 12.39
N ASN A 197 -5.67 -16.23 12.72
CA ASN A 197 -5.61 -17.18 13.81
C ASN A 197 -5.28 -18.53 13.17
N LYS A 198 -3.97 -18.82 13.19
CA LYS A 198 -3.35 -20.15 13.21
C LYS A 198 -4.06 -21.25 12.40
N THR A 199 -3.75 -21.39 11.11
CA THR A 199 -3.25 -22.64 10.47
C THR A 199 -3.22 -22.55 8.93
N CYS A 200 -2.08 -23.00 8.38
CA CYS A 200 -1.85 -23.52 7.03
C CYS A 200 -2.17 -22.66 5.79
N ILE A 201 -1.12 -22.11 5.15
CA ILE A 201 -1.18 -21.67 3.75
C ILE A 201 -0.93 -22.91 2.88
N CYS A 202 -1.98 -23.41 2.21
CA CYS A 202 -1.88 -24.48 1.22
C CYS A 202 -1.39 -23.92 -0.13
N GLN A 203 -0.52 -24.68 -0.80
CA GLN A 203 0.35 -24.33 -1.93
C GLN A 203 -0.34 -23.96 -3.26
N SER A 204 -1.64 -23.66 -3.27
CA SER A 204 -2.41 -23.42 -4.51
C SER A 204 -2.25 -22.01 -5.10
N GLN A 205 -1.80 -21.01 -4.34
CA GLN A 205 -1.73 -19.61 -4.80
C GLN A 205 -0.48 -19.28 -5.64
N VAL A 206 0.57 -20.11 -5.60
CA VAL A 206 1.83 -19.88 -6.34
C VAL A 206 1.68 -20.03 -7.86
N PHE A 207 0.66 -20.77 -8.31
CA PHE A 207 0.51 -21.13 -9.73
C PHE A 207 -0.05 -19.99 -10.60
N ILE A 208 -0.97 -19.18 -10.05
CA ILE A 208 -1.58 -18.05 -10.77
C ILE A 208 -0.57 -16.90 -10.93
N PHE A 209 0.27 -16.68 -9.92
CA PHE A 209 1.31 -15.65 -9.91
C PHE A 209 2.32 -15.83 -11.06
N LYS A 210 2.70 -17.08 -11.37
CA LYS A 210 3.62 -17.39 -12.48
C LYS A 210 3.04 -17.09 -13.87
N LYS A 211 1.71 -17.09 -14.04
CA LYS A 211 1.06 -16.77 -15.33
C LYS A 211 0.93 -15.26 -15.55
N ALA A 212 0.69 -14.48 -14.49
CA ALA A 212 0.68 -13.01 -14.54
C ALA A 212 2.09 -12.43 -14.79
N MET A 213 3.15 -13.06 -14.28
CA MET A 213 4.54 -12.65 -14.49
C MET A 213 5.04 -12.73 -15.96
N LYS A 214 4.26 -13.36 -16.86
CA LYS A 214 4.60 -13.47 -18.29
C LYS A 214 4.21 -12.23 -19.12
N THR A 215 3.42 -11.29 -18.59
CA THR A 215 2.91 -10.13 -19.37
C THR A 215 3.87 -8.93 -19.46
N GLY A 216 5.17 -9.11 -19.18
CA GLY A 216 6.24 -8.12 -19.48
C GLY A 216 6.26 -6.86 -18.59
N TRP A 217 5.11 -6.38 -18.13
CA TRP A 217 4.95 -5.15 -17.35
C TRP A 217 5.65 -5.17 -15.99
N TYR A 218 5.59 -6.29 -15.27
CA TYR A 218 6.24 -6.43 -13.95
C TYR A 218 7.77 -6.32 -14.02
N ARG A 219 8.36 -6.70 -15.16
CA ARG A 219 9.81 -6.69 -15.39
C ARG A 219 10.36 -5.28 -15.62
N LEU A 220 9.57 -4.39 -16.22
CA LEU A 220 9.93 -2.99 -16.48
C LEU A 220 9.95 -2.17 -15.19
N HIS A 221 8.99 -2.39 -14.28
CA HIS A 221 8.95 -1.69 -12.99
C HIS A 221 10.08 -2.10 -12.03
N HIS A 222 10.50 -3.37 -12.03
CA HIS A 222 11.61 -3.83 -11.20
C HIS A 222 13.00 -3.60 -11.80
N ALA A 223 13.12 -3.40 -13.13
CA ALA A 223 14.39 -3.07 -13.76
C ALA A 223 14.89 -1.66 -13.38
N SER A 224 13.97 -0.71 -13.16
CA SER A 224 14.29 0.66 -12.75
C SER A 224 14.80 0.77 -11.29
N LEU A 225 14.59 -0.27 -10.47
CA LEU A 225 15.04 -0.33 -9.08
C LEU A 225 16.40 -1.02 -8.89
N ARG A 226 17.05 -1.51 -9.97
CA ARG A 226 18.44 -1.98 -9.91
C ARG A 226 19.39 -0.87 -10.30
N ARG A 227 20.23 -0.41 -9.37
CA ARG A 227 21.41 0.39 -9.70
C ARG A 227 22.39 -0.45 -10.54
N PRO A 228 23.15 0.16 -11.47
CA PRO A 228 24.24 -0.51 -12.16
C PRO A 228 25.42 -0.65 -11.18
N GLY A 229 25.85 -1.87 -10.89
CA GLY A 229 27.05 -2.10 -10.09
C GLY A 229 26.99 -3.34 -9.21
N THR A 230 26.92 -4.52 -9.85
CA THR A 230 27.52 -5.77 -9.35
C THR A 230 27.57 -6.76 -10.50
N GLU A 231 28.46 -6.50 -11.46
CA GLU A 231 29.03 -7.58 -12.25
C GLU A 231 30.05 -8.30 -11.38
N ALA A 232 29.71 -9.48 -10.88
CA ALA A 232 30.64 -10.59 -10.65
C ALA A 232 29.87 -11.84 -10.23
N LEU A 233 30.27 -12.97 -10.82
CA LEU A 233 29.89 -14.35 -10.51
C LEU A 233 28.66 -14.90 -11.23
N GLU A 234 28.78 -14.99 -12.55
CA GLU A 234 28.23 -16.10 -13.32
C GLU A 234 29.38 -16.92 -13.91
N LYS A 235 29.45 -18.21 -13.54
CA LYS A 235 30.17 -19.38 -14.10
C LYS A 235 30.45 -20.34 -12.93
N ALA A 236 30.05 -21.61 -12.87
CA ALA A 236 29.50 -22.57 -13.83
C ALA A 236 28.89 -23.78 -13.04
N PRO A 237 28.69 -25.01 -13.58
CA PRO A 237 27.39 -25.55 -13.95
C PRO A 237 26.92 -26.80 -13.16
N MET A 238 25.66 -27.17 -13.37
CA MET A 238 25.07 -28.46 -12.97
C MET A 238 25.64 -29.64 -13.79
N HIS A 239 25.99 -30.74 -13.09
CA HIS A 239 25.84 -32.16 -13.45
C HIS A 239 26.21 -32.93 -12.15
N ALA A 240 25.33 -33.66 -11.46
CA ALA A 240 24.60 -34.90 -11.76
C ALA A 240 25.07 -36.00 -10.78
N LEU A 241 24.14 -36.90 -10.44
CA LEU A 241 24.29 -38.26 -9.87
C LEU A 241 24.29 -38.46 -8.34
N CYS A 242 23.08 -38.77 -7.87
CA CYS A 242 22.71 -39.99 -7.15
C CYS A 242 23.83 -41.07 -7.00
N SER A 243 24.14 -41.47 -5.76
CA SER A 243 24.18 -42.89 -5.32
C SER A 243 24.65 -43.01 -3.86
N ALA A 244 24.27 -44.13 -3.26
CA ALA A 244 24.34 -44.54 -1.87
C ALA A 244 25.75 -44.60 -1.24
N ASN A 245 25.84 -44.23 0.04
CA ASN A 245 26.02 -45.16 1.16
C ASN A 245 25.77 -44.43 2.50
#